data_AF-A0ABD2N055-F1
#
_entry.id   AF-A0ABD2N055-F1
#
_cell.length_a   1.000
_cell.length_b   1.000
_cell.length_c   1.000
_cell.angle_alpha   90.00
_cell.angle_beta   90.00
_cell.angle_gamma   90.00
#
_symmetry.space_group_name_H-M   'P 1'
#
loop_
_entity.id
_entity.type
_entity.pdbx_description
1 polymer ?
#
loop_
_entity_poly.entity_id
_entity_poly.type
_entity_poly.pdbx_seq_one_letter_code
_entity_poly.pdbx_strand_id
1 'polypeptide(L)'
;MQPEKKWCRWTPENIASAISLRSVTPKGYRYLRKNGHPLPALSTLRKWAATISVGPHTSTACIKLLDEFERKEKINDEALKYIAGYVAYKFKNKYRSLGDKYSIPVDNVVAPHDWIELFSRGGLLTPNGELLEAARILNAEFYATHRTTLSKEKHIFRKLTEKQC
;
A
#
# COMPACT_ATOMS: atom_id res chain seq x y z
N MET A 1 5.23 2.53 47.99
CA MET A 1 6.46 2.10 47.29
C MET A 1 6.60 2.91 46.02
N GLN A 2 7.62 3.77 45.92
CA GLN A 2 7.94 4.49 44.67
C GLN A 2 8.85 3.58 43.84
N PRO A 3 8.56 3.31 42.55
CA PRO A 3 9.42 2.45 41.75
C PRO A 3 10.78 3.13 41.54
N GLU A 4 11.86 2.39 41.84
CA GLU A 4 13.23 2.86 41.71
C GLU A 4 13.50 3.31 40.26
N LYS A 5 13.96 4.56 40.13
CA LYS A 5 14.17 5.21 38.84
C LYS A 5 15.47 4.71 38.22
N LYS A 6 15.44 3.52 37.61
CA LYS A 6 16.57 2.98 36.85
C LYS A 6 16.91 3.94 35.71
N TRP A 7 18.15 4.40 35.66
CA TRP A 7 18.64 5.25 34.57
C TRP A 7 18.59 4.46 33.26
N CYS A 8 17.66 4.80 32.39
CA CYS A 8 17.53 4.21 31.07
C CYS A 8 18.40 4.98 30.07
N ARG A 9 19.33 4.29 29.41
CA ARG A 9 20.02 4.83 28.24
C ARG A 9 19.10 4.67 27.03
N TRP A 10 18.63 5.78 26.48
CA TRP A 10 17.74 5.75 25.32
C TRP A 10 18.48 5.24 24.07
N THR A 11 17.96 4.17 23.46
CA THR A 11 18.42 3.72 22.14
C THR A 11 17.70 4.51 21.03
N PRO A 12 18.29 4.62 19.82
CA PRO A 12 17.64 5.27 18.68
C PRO A 12 16.25 4.70 18.37
N GLU A 13 16.06 3.39 18.51
CA GLU A 13 14.80 2.68 18.24
C GLU A 13 13.73 3.04 19.28
N ASN A 14 14.11 3.17 20.56
CA ASN A 14 13.20 3.60 21.62
C ASN A 14 12.79 5.07 21.44
N ILE A 15 13.71 5.92 21.01
CA ILE A 15 13.41 7.32 20.67
C ILE A 15 12.47 7.39 19.47
N ALA A 16 12.76 6.65 18.39
CA ALA A 16 11.90 6.60 17.20
C ALA A 16 10.47 6.15 17.56
N SER A 17 10.34 5.06 18.32
CA SER A 17 9.04 4.57 18.81
C SER A 17 8.30 5.61 19.67
N ALA A 18 9.02 6.33 20.53
CA ALA A 18 8.45 7.39 21.35
C ALA A 18 8.03 8.63 20.54
N ILE A 19 8.76 8.97 19.47
CA ILE A 19 8.38 10.03 18.53
C ILE A 19 7.11 9.62 17.77
N SER A 20 7.04 8.39 17.28
CA SER A 20 5.84 7.85 16.59
C SER A 20 4.62 7.83 17.50
N LEU A 21 4.76 7.39 18.76
CA LEU A 21 3.66 7.43 19.72
C LEU A 21 3.17 8.87 19.99
N ARG A 22 4.11 9.82 20.08
CA ARG A 22 3.80 11.23 20.30
C ARG A 22 3.14 11.87 19.08
N SER A 23 3.53 11.51 17.86
CA SER A 23 2.93 12.06 16.63
C SER A 23 1.48 11.62 16.47
N VAL A 24 1.16 10.39 16.84
CA VAL A 24 -0.22 9.86 16.81
C VAL A 24 -1.09 10.47 17.92
N THR A 25 -0.60 10.52 19.17
CA THR A 25 -1.39 11.03 20.30
C THR A 25 -0.56 11.80 21.33
N PRO A 26 -0.48 13.15 21.22
CA PRO A 26 0.22 13.98 22.20
C PRO A 26 -0.39 13.89 23.61
N LYS A 27 -1.71 13.70 23.72
CA LYS A 27 -2.41 13.54 25.00
C LYS A 27 -2.14 12.16 25.61
N GLY A 28 -2.20 11.09 24.81
CA GLY A 28 -1.88 9.73 25.25
C GLY A 28 -0.43 9.59 25.73
N TYR A 29 0.52 10.20 25.02
CA TYR A 29 1.92 10.22 25.43
C TYR A 29 2.13 10.85 26.82
N ARG A 30 1.46 11.98 27.10
CA ARG A 30 1.53 12.65 28.42
C ARG A 30 0.88 11.81 29.52
N TYR A 31 -0.26 11.18 29.21
CA TYR A 31 -0.98 10.31 30.13
C TYR A 31 -0.14 9.10 30.54
N LEU A 32 0.43 8.37 29.59
CA LEU A 32 1.28 7.21 29.86
C LEU A 32 2.52 7.58 30.70
N ARG A 33 3.15 8.71 30.39
CA ARG A 33 4.30 9.19 31.16
C ARG A 33 3.91 9.58 32.60
N LYS A 34 2.73 10.17 32.80
CA LYS A 34 2.18 10.48 34.14
C LYS A 34 1.89 9.21 34.94
N ASN A 35 1.50 8.14 34.27
CA ASN A 35 1.23 6.82 34.86
C ASN A 35 2.49 5.95 35.07
N GLY A 36 3.69 6.53 34.94
CA GLY A 36 4.93 5.84 35.29
C GLY A 36 5.52 4.95 34.17
N HIS A 37 5.00 4.99 32.95
CA HIS A 37 5.63 4.29 31.83
C HIS A 37 7.00 4.90 31.47
N PRO A 38 7.99 4.06 31.08
CA PRO A 38 9.34 4.51 30.75
C PRO A 38 9.37 5.23 29.39
N LEU A 39 8.96 6.50 29.38
CA LEU A 39 8.96 7.36 28.20
C LEU A 39 9.96 8.51 28.35
N PRO A 40 10.67 8.89 27.27
CA PRO A 40 11.60 10.01 27.31
C PRO A 40 10.89 11.33 27.66
N ALA A 41 11.66 12.29 28.18
CA ALA A 41 11.12 13.63 28.38
C ALA A 41 10.92 14.32 27.02
N LEU A 42 9.99 15.28 26.95
CA LEU A 42 9.77 16.08 25.75
C LEU A 42 11.04 16.85 25.32
N SER A 43 11.84 17.31 26.28
CA SER A 43 13.14 17.93 26.03
C SER A 43 14.12 16.96 25.38
N THR A 44 14.13 15.69 25.81
CA THR A 44 14.92 14.62 25.20
C THR A 44 14.47 14.38 23.76
N LEU A 45 13.16 14.21 23.52
CA LEU A 45 12.63 14.01 22.18
C LEU A 45 12.97 15.17 21.24
N ARG A 46 12.85 16.42 21.71
CA ARG A 46 13.20 17.61 20.92
C ARG A 46 14.68 17.66 20.56
N LYS A 47 15.57 17.33 21.51
CA LYS A 47 17.02 17.27 21.25
C LYS A 47 17.35 16.22 20.19
N TRP A 48 16.76 15.02 20.29
CA TRP A 48 16.94 13.96 19.31
C TRP A 48 16.34 14.30 17.94
N ALA A 49 15.15 14.90 17.91
CA ALA A 49 14.53 15.36 16.66
C ALA A 49 15.37 16.47 15.99
N ALA A 50 16.01 17.35 16.77
CA ALA A 50 16.92 18.37 16.27
C ALA A 50 18.24 17.78 15.72
N THR A 51 18.64 16.59 16.17
CA THR A 51 19.79 15.85 15.60
C THR A 51 19.50 15.34 14.19
N ILE A 52 18.22 15.09 13.86
CA ILE A 52 17.80 14.77 12.50
C ILE A 52 17.84 16.09 11.71
N SER A 53 19.00 16.41 11.18
CA SER A 53 19.16 17.55 10.28
C SER A 53 18.35 17.27 9.01
N VAL A 54 17.13 17.78 8.95
CA VAL A 54 16.35 17.77 7.70
C VAL A 54 16.93 18.87 6.81
N GLY A 55 18.08 18.60 6.19
CA GLY A 55 18.61 19.48 5.17
C GLY A 55 17.61 19.59 4.02
N PRO A 56 17.58 20.70 3.27
CA PRO A 56 16.65 20.91 2.16
C PRO A 56 16.65 19.74 1.14
N HIS A 57 17.77 19.03 1.02
CA HIS A 57 17.93 17.88 0.13
C HIS A 57 17.35 16.57 0.69
N THR A 58 17.29 16.40 2.02
CA THR A 58 16.75 15.19 2.66
C THR A 58 15.22 15.13 2.62
N SER A 59 14.54 16.27 2.82
CA SER A 59 13.08 16.35 2.67
C SER A 59 12.66 16.04 1.22
N THR A 60 13.41 16.58 0.25
CA THR A 60 13.13 16.36 -1.17
C THR A 60 13.30 14.89 -1.57
N ALA A 61 14.31 14.19 -1.04
CA ALA A 61 14.53 12.78 -1.35
C ALA A 61 13.40 11.88 -0.79
N CYS A 62 12.99 12.11 0.46
CA CYS A 62 11.88 11.35 1.06
C CYS A 62 10.56 11.59 0.34
N ILE A 63 10.25 12.84 -0.03
CA ILE A 63 9.05 13.17 -0.81
C ILE A 63 9.08 12.48 -2.17
N LYS A 64 10.22 12.52 -2.88
CA LYS A 64 10.38 11.82 -4.17
C LYS A 64 10.15 10.31 -4.07
N LEU A 65 10.61 9.67 -2.99
CA LEU A 65 10.40 8.25 -2.75
C LEU A 65 8.93 7.91 -2.47
N LEU A 66 8.23 8.75 -1.71
CA LEU A 66 6.80 8.60 -1.47
C LEU A 66 6.01 8.75 -2.78
N ASP A 67 6.32 9.79 -3.57
CA ASP A 67 5.70 10.00 -4.88
C ASP A 67 5.99 8.83 -5.85
N GLU A 68 7.20 8.28 -5.82
CA GLU A 68 7.56 7.12 -6.65
C GLU A 68 6.80 5.86 -6.21
N PHE A 69 6.66 5.64 -4.91
CA PHE A 69 5.91 4.51 -4.36
C PHE A 69 4.43 4.60 -4.72
N GLU A 70 3.80 5.76 -4.48
CA GLU A 70 2.38 6.00 -4.81
C GLU A 70 2.13 5.86 -6.31
N ARG A 71 3.06 6.36 -7.15
CA ARG A 71 2.97 6.18 -8.61
C ARG A 71 3.04 4.71 -9.02
N LYS A 72 3.92 3.92 -8.40
CA LYS A 72 4.04 2.48 -8.70
C LYS A 72 2.79 1.72 -8.29
N GLU A 73 2.22 1.99 -7.12
CA GLU A 73 0.97 1.38 -6.69
C GLU A 73 -0.17 1.70 -7.67
N LYS A 74 -0.33 2.97 -8.05
CA LYS A 74 -1.35 3.38 -9.01
C LYS A 74 -1.18 2.71 -10.37
N ILE A 75 0.06 2.63 -10.87
CA ILE A 75 0.36 1.93 -12.13
C ILE A 75 0.00 0.44 -12.04
N ASN A 76 0.32 -0.22 -10.92
CA ASN A 76 0.02 -1.62 -10.72
C ASN A 76 -1.49 -1.89 -10.67
N ASP A 77 -2.25 -1.02 -9.98
CA ASP A 77 -3.71 -1.13 -9.89
C ASP A 77 -4.38 -0.95 -11.25
N GLU A 78 -3.97 0.06 -12.03
CA GLU A 78 -4.45 0.28 -13.40
C GLU A 78 -4.09 -0.88 -14.33
N ALA A 79 -2.85 -1.40 -14.24
CA ALA A 79 -2.40 -2.54 -15.04
C ALA A 79 -3.19 -3.81 -14.69
N LEU A 80 -3.46 -4.04 -13.39
CA LEU A 80 -4.25 -5.18 -12.94
C LEU A 80 -5.70 -5.08 -13.43
N LYS A 81 -6.30 -3.89 -13.35
CA LYS A 81 -7.63 -3.59 -13.90
C LYS A 81 -7.68 -3.84 -15.41
N TYR A 82 -6.65 -3.44 -16.14
CA TYR A 82 -6.51 -3.71 -17.58
C TYR A 82 -6.49 -5.21 -17.88
N ILE A 83 -5.68 -6.00 -17.15
CA ILE A 83 -5.61 -7.46 -17.31
C ILE A 83 -6.97 -8.10 -16.98
N ALA A 84 -7.60 -7.70 -15.88
CA ALA A 84 -8.93 -8.19 -15.50
C ALA A 84 -9.98 -7.84 -16.57
N GLY A 85 -9.91 -6.65 -17.16
CA GLY A 85 -10.79 -6.24 -18.27
C GLY A 85 -10.61 -7.06 -19.54
N TYR A 86 -9.38 -7.48 -19.85
CA TYR A 86 -9.11 -8.44 -20.92
C TYR A 86 -9.70 -9.84 -20.61
N VAL A 87 -9.56 -10.31 -19.37
CA VAL A 87 -10.16 -11.59 -18.95
C VAL A 87 -11.68 -11.53 -19.07
N ALA A 88 -12.32 -10.46 -18.60
CA ALA A 88 -13.75 -10.23 -18.75
C ALA A 88 -14.17 -10.29 -20.23
N TYR A 89 -13.44 -9.60 -21.12
CA TYR A 89 -13.71 -9.63 -22.56
C TYR A 89 -13.58 -11.04 -23.16
N LYS A 90 -12.53 -11.78 -22.77
CA LYS A 90 -12.27 -13.14 -23.26
C LYS A 90 -13.37 -14.11 -22.87
N PHE A 91 -13.94 -13.95 -21.67
CA PHE A 91 -14.97 -14.84 -21.14
C PHE A 91 -16.40 -14.28 -21.25
N LYS A 92 -16.61 -13.14 -21.91
CA LYS A 92 -17.91 -12.44 -22.02
C LYS A 92 -19.07 -13.31 -22.53
N ASN A 93 -18.77 -14.30 -23.38
CA ASN A 93 -19.80 -15.20 -23.93
C ASN A 93 -20.24 -16.26 -22.92
N LYS A 94 -19.35 -16.65 -22.00
CA LYS A 94 -19.62 -17.67 -20.97
C LYS A 94 -20.15 -17.04 -19.68
N TYR A 95 -19.59 -15.89 -19.31
CA TYR A 95 -19.92 -15.17 -18.09
C TYR A 95 -20.12 -13.69 -18.40
N ARG A 96 -21.35 -13.34 -18.79
CA ARG A 96 -21.71 -11.95 -19.14
C ARG A 96 -21.57 -10.98 -17.96
N SER A 97 -21.73 -11.46 -16.74
CA SER A 97 -21.66 -10.66 -15.51
C SER A 97 -20.24 -10.23 -15.11
N LEU A 98 -19.19 -10.75 -15.75
CA LEU A 98 -17.80 -10.47 -15.38
C LEU A 98 -17.35 -9.03 -15.69
N GLY A 99 -18.06 -8.33 -16.56
CA GLY A 99 -17.73 -6.95 -16.87
C GLY A 99 -18.70 -6.31 -17.82
N ASP A 100 -18.76 -4.99 -17.73
CA ASP A 100 -19.63 -4.16 -18.54
C ASP A 100 -18.84 -3.45 -19.63
N LYS A 101 -19.54 -2.99 -20.66
CA LYS A 101 -18.93 -2.07 -21.62
C LYS A 101 -18.62 -0.77 -20.90
N TYR A 102 -17.42 -0.24 -21.11
CA TYR A 102 -17.08 1.09 -20.62
C TYR A 102 -18.01 2.13 -21.27
N SER A 103 -18.51 3.06 -20.47
CA SER A 103 -19.21 4.24 -20.97
C SER A 103 -18.17 5.23 -21.48
N ILE A 104 -18.15 5.50 -22.78
CA ILE A 104 -17.40 6.64 -23.31
C ILE A 104 -18.10 7.89 -22.76
N PRO A 105 -17.44 8.76 -21.96
CA PRO A 105 -18.04 10.02 -21.54
C PRO A 105 -18.45 10.81 -22.78
N VAL A 106 -19.72 11.21 -22.86
CA VAL A 106 -20.29 11.89 -24.04
C VAL A 106 -19.62 13.25 -24.29
N ASP A 107 -18.98 13.82 -23.26
CA ASP A 107 -18.27 15.08 -23.32
C ASP A 107 -16.76 14.85 -23.18
N ASN A 108 -15.99 15.16 -24.23
CA ASN A 108 -14.52 15.15 -24.29
C ASN A 108 -13.82 16.12 -23.30
N VAL A 109 -14.54 16.62 -22.29
CA VAL A 109 -14.08 17.66 -21.35
C VAL A 109 -13.44 17.03 -20.10
N VAL A 110 -13.77 15.78 -19.77
CA VAL A 110 -13.18 15.09 -18.62
C VAL A 110 -12.14 14.10 -19.12
N ALA A 111 -10.90 14.26 -18.63
CA ALA A 111 -9.83 13.33 -18.95
C ALA A 111 -10.26 11.89 -18.60
N PRO A 112 -9.88 10.87 -19.41
CA PRO A 112 -10.20 9.48 -19.13
C PRO A 112 -9.81 9.11 -17.70
N HIS A 113 -10.72 8.52 -16.95
CA HIS A 113 -10.47 8.23 -15.53
C HIS A 113 -9.60 6.98 -15.35
N ASP A 114 -9.59 6.09 -16.34
CA ASP A 114 -8.96 4.77 -16.27
C ASP A 114 -8.20 4.39 -17.56
N TRP A 115 -7.22 3.49 -17.44
CA TRP A 115 -6.45 2.97 -18.60
C TRP A 115 -7.31 2.23 -19.62
N ILE A 116 -8.40 1.59 -19.19
CA ILE A 116 -9.32 0.91 -20.10
C ILE A 116 -9.97 1.94 -21.04
N GLU A 117 -10.39 3.10 -20.53
CA GLU A 117 -10.98 4.16 -21.35
C GLU A 117 -9.94 4.76 -22.31
N LEU A 118 -8.70 4.91 -21.85
CA LEU A 118 -7.62 5.51 -22.65
C LEU A 118 -7.10 4.58 -23.76
N PHE A 119 -6.95 3.29 -23.49
CA PHE A 119 -6.26 2.34 -24.40
C PHE A 119 -7.19 1.36 -25.11
N SER A 120 -8.44 1.19 -24.68
CA SER A 120 -9.35 0.20 -25.30
C SER A 120 -9.79 0.63 -26.70
N ARG A 121 -9.63 -0.28 -27.66
CA ARG A 121 -10.18 -0.18 -29.03
C ARG A 121 -11.36 -1.12 -29.24
N GLY A 122 -12.17 -1.34 -28.21
CA GLY A 122 -13.32 -2.28 -28.24
C GLY A 122 -12.97 -3.74 -27.90
N GLY A 123 -11.75 -3.99 -27.43
CA GLY A 123 -11.25 -5.30 -27.01
C GLY A 123 -11.20 -5.54 -25.50
N LEU A 124 -11.66 -4.57 -24.69
CA LEU A 124 -11.67 -4.66 -23.23
C LEU A 124 -13.06 -4.33 -22.69
N LEU A 125 -13.39 -4.95 -21.54
CA LEU A 125 -14.55 -4.61 -20.72
C LEU A 125 -14.06 -4.03 -19.39
N THR A 126 -14.89 -3.24 -18.73
CA THR A 126 -14.65 -2.83 -17.34
C THR A 126 -14.96 -4.03 -16.46
N PRO A 127 -13.97 -4.58 -15.71
CA PRO A 127 -14.22 -5.74 -14.85
C PRO A 127 -15.17 -5.35 -13.72
N ASN A 128 -16.03 -6.28 -13.31
CA ASN A 128 -16.85 -6.10 -12.12
C ASN A 128 -15.98 -6.16 -10.83
N GLY A 129 -16.56 -5.77 -9.70
CA GLY A 129 -15.84 -5.75 -8.42
C GLY A 129 -15.31 -7.12 -7.98
N GLU A 130 -16.08 -8.18 -8.22
CA GLU A 130 -15.69 -9.56 -7.84
C GLU A 130 -14.47 -10.05 -8.62
N LEU A 131 -14.45 -9.82 -9.94
CA LEU A 131 -13.35 -10.20 -10.80
C LEU A 131 -12.09 -9.40 -10.47
N LEU A 132 -12.23 -8.10 -10.21
CA LEU A 132 -11.11 -7.27 -9.82
C LEU A 132 -10.51 -7.71 -8.48
N GLU A 133 -11.36 -8.08 -7.52
CA GLU A 133 -10.90 -8.59 -6.23
C GLU A 133 -10.22 -9.95 -6.37
N ALA A 134 -10.80 -10.88 -7.14
CA ALA A 134 -10.16 -12.16 -7.45
C ALA A 134 -8.79 -11.96 -8.13
N ALA A 135 -8.69 -10.98 -9.03
CA ALA A 135 -7.42 -10.63 -9.68
C ALA A 135 -6.39 -10.10 -8.67
N ARG A 136 -6.78 -9.30 -7.67
CA ARG A 136 -5.89 -8.84 -6.59
C ARG A 136 -5.37 -9.97 -5.75
N ILE A 137 -6.24 -10.89 -5.32
CA ILE A 137 -5.85 -12.05 -4.52
C ILE A 137 -4.87 -12.92 -5.32
N LEU A 138 -5.19 -13.22 -6.58
CA LEU A 138 -4.32 -14.00 -7.46
C LEU A 138 -2.96 -13.32 -7.67
N ASN A 139 -2.93 -12.01 -7.86
CA ASN A 139 -1.69 -11.24 -8.02
C ASN A 139 -0.85 -11.29 -6.73
N ALA A 140 -1.46 -11.13 -5.56
CA ALA A 140 -0.78 -11.22 -4.27
C ALA A 140 -0.15 -12.63 -4.05
N GLU A 141 -0.88 -13.69 -4.35
CA GLU A 141 -0.38 -15.06 -4.27
C GLU A 141 0.73 -15.34 -5.29
N PHE A 142 0.61 -14.77 -6.49
CA PHE A 142 1.63 -14.85 -7.52
C PHE A 142 2.95 -14.26 -7.01
N TYR A 143 2.93 -13.06 -6.43
CA TYR A 143 4.12 -12.42 -5.84
C TYR A 143 4.67 -13.20 -4.63
N ALA A 144 3.80 -13.73 -3.77
CA ALA A 144 4.23 -14.56 -2.65
C ALA A 144 4.99 -15.82 -3.11
N THR A 145 4.60 -16.38 -4.25
CA THR A 145 5.19 -17.61 -4.80
C THR A 145 6.43 -17.35 -5.67
N HIS A 146 6.44 -16.28 -6.47
CA HIS A 146 7.46 -16.03 -7.49
C HIS A 146 8.44 -14.90 -7.15
N ARG A 147 8.28 -14.18 -6.02
CA ARG A 147 9.19 -13.11 -5.54
C ARG A 147 9.84 -12.31 -6.68
N THR A 148 11.11 -12.56 -6.98
CA THR A 148 11.91 -11.92 -8.05
C THR A 148 12.13 -12.80 -9.28
N THR A 149 11.91 -14.12 -9.19
CA THR A 149 12.14 -15.08 -10.27
C THR A 149 11.07 -16.15 -10.28
N LEU A 150 10.66 -16.58 -11.47
CA LEU A 150 9.59 -17.56 -11.59
C LEU A 150 9.96 -18.87 -10.88
N SER A 151 9.13 -19.28 -9.91
CA SER A 151 9.23 -20.59 -9.28
C SER A 151 9.11 -21.69 -10.34
N LYS A 152 10.00 -22.69 -10.25
CA LYS A 152 10.01 -23.87 -11.13
C LYS A 152 9.34 -25.08 -10.49
N GLU A 153 8.58 -24.85 -9.43
CA GLU A 153 7.89 -25.91 -8.71
C GLU A 153 6.85 -26.60 -9.61
N LYS A 154 6.57 -27.88 -9.36
CA LYS A 154 5.58 -28.63 -10.13
C LYS A 154 4.17 -28.27 -9.64
N HIS A 155 3.22 -28.24 -10.57
CA HIS A 155 1.78 -28.03 -10.31
C HIS A 155 1.43 -26.70 -9.61
N ILE A 156 2.17 -25.62 -9.92
CA ILE A 156 1.96 -24.29 -9.32
C ILE A 156 0.51 -23.81 -9.44
N PHE A 157 -0.11 -23.94 -10.62
CA PHE A 157 -1.50 -23.52 -10.81
C PHE A 157 -2.46 -24.24 -9.88
N ARG A 158 -2.29 -25.56 -9.67
CA ARG A 158 -3.14 -26.34 -8.77
C ARG A 158 -3.01 -25.85 -7.33
N LYS A 159 -1.78 -25.60 -6.87
CA LYS A 159 -1.50 -25.09 -5.52
C LYS A 159 -2.05 -23.69 -5.28
N LEU A 160 -2.05 -22.83 -6.30
CA LEU A 160 -2.64 -21.50 -6.22
C LEU A 160 -4.16 -21.60 -6.13
N THR A 161 -4.78 -22.41 -6.99
CA THR A 161 -6.25 -22.58 -6.99
C THR A 161 -6.79 -23.29 -5.75
N GLU A 162 -6.03 -24.22 -5.16
CA GLU A 162 -6.42 -24.96 -3.94
C GLU A 162 -6.48 -24.07 -2.69
N LYS A 163 -5.82 -22.90 -2.68
CA LYS A 163 -5.85 -21.97 -1.55
C LYS A 163 -7.07 -21.04 -1.55
N GLN A 164 -7.83 -21.02 -2.65
CA GLN A 164 -8.94 -20.10 -2.90
C GLN A 164 -10.32 -20.77 -2.84
N CYS A 165 -10.40 -22.07 -2.51
CA CYS A 165 -11.64 -22.81 -2.30
C CYS A 165 -11.84 -23.17 -0.81
#